data_AF-A0A8J3HBN5-F1
#
_entry.id   AF-A0A8J3HBN5-F1
#
_cell.length_a   1.000
_cell.length_b   1.000
_cell.length_c   1.000
_cell.angle_alpha   90.00
_cell.angle_beta   90.00
_cell.angle_gamma   90.00
#
_symmetry.space_group_name_H-M   'P 1'
#
loop_
_entity.id
_entity.type
_entity.pdbx_description
1 polymer ?
#
loop_
_entity_poly.entity_id
_entity_poly.type
_entity_poly.pdbx_seq_one_letter_code
_entity_poly.pdbx_strand_id
1 'polypeptide(L)'
;MQKLLRPLPLALLSLGILLHGRRDFLLTDGAPLITTLVFLLSALPYLIALIALRRHPESWQPALVAASVLLMMDLAVAHSVLIAPDLSAGLLSLVVEPLVNLLLALPFGWHLGRLMSRG
;
A
#
# COMPACT_ATOMS: atom_id res chain seq x y z
N MET A 1 -18.49 -11.17 -15.39
CA MET A 1 -17.10 -10.94 -14.92
C MET A 1 -16.92 -9.65 -14.11
N GLN A 2 -17.33 -8.47 -14.61
CA GLN A 2 -17.08 -7.18 -13.90
C GLN A 2 -17.63 -7.11 -12.46
N LYS A 3 -18.82 -7.67 -12.20
CA LYS A 3 -19.41 -7.72 -10.84
C LYS A 3 -18.56 -8.53 -9.85
N LEU A 4 -17.79 -9.51 -10.33
CA LEU A 4 -16.93 -10.37 -9.52
C LEU A 4 -15.56 -9.72 -9.22
N LEU A 5 -15.07 -8.87 -10.12
CA LEU A 5 -13.76 -8.22 -10.03
C LEU A 5 -13.79 -6.88 -9.30
N ARG A 6 -14.95 -6.21 -9.24
CA ARG A 6 -15.13 -4.94 -8.50
C ARG A 6 -14.74 -4.97 -7.01
N PRO A 7 -14.97 -6.04 -6.22
CA PRO A 7 -14.52 -6.07 -4.83
C PRO A 7 -13.02 -6.35 -4.68
N LEU A 8 -12.34 -6.81 -5.73
CA LEU A 8 -10.95 -7.20 -5.69
C LEU A 8 -10.00 -6.07 -5.26
N PRO A 9 -10.08 -4.83 -5.81
CA PRO A 9 -9.24 -3.73 -5.33
C PRO A 9 -9.46 -3.42 -3.84
N LEU A 10 -10.70 -3.49 -3.33
CA LEU A 10 -10.98 -3.30 -1.91
C LEU A 10 -10.28 -4.36 -1.05
N ALA A 11 -10.32 -5.62 -1.50
CA ALA A 11 -9.65 -6.72 -0.82
C ALA A 11 -8.13 -6.53 -0.79
N LEU A 12 -7.52 -6.17 -1.93
CA LEU A 12 -6.08 -5.93 -2.03
C LEU A 12 -5.63 -4.75 -1.17
N LEU A 13 -6.38 -3.65 -1.18
CA LEU A 13 -6.06 -2.48 -0.36
C LEU A 13 -6.17 -2.80 1.14
N SER A 14 -7.18 -3.58 1.53
CA SER A 14 -7.34 -4.03 2.91
C SER A 14 -6.22 -5.00 3.33
N LEU A 15 -5.79 -5.86 2.41
CA LEU A 15 -4.70 -6.80 2.64
C LEU A 15 -3.36 -6.08 2.87
N GLY A 16 -3.07 -5.00 2.13
CA GLY A 16 -1.89 -4.18 2.36
C GLY A 16 -1.85 -3.54 3.74
N ILE A 17 -2.98 -2.99 4.21
CA ILE A 17 -3.11 -2.45 5.58
C ILE A 17 -2.84 -3.54 6.62
N LEU A 18 -3.42 -4.73 6.43
CA LEU A 18 -3.21 -5.86 7.34
C LEU A 18 -1.76 -6.36 7.33
N LEU A 19 -1.09 -6.35 6.17
CA LEU A 19 0.31 -6.72 6.04
C LEU A 19 1.20 -5.82 6.91
N HIS A 20 1.01 -4.49 6.84
CA HIS A 20 1.74 -3.56 7.71
C HIS A 20 1.36 -3.72 9.18
N GLY A 21 0.08 -3.92 9.49
CA GLY A 21 -0.35 -4.18 10.87
C GLY A 21 0.36 -5.40 11.47
N ARG A 22 0.46 -6.49 10.70
CA ARG A 22 1.22 -7.68 11.11
C ARG A 22 2.71 -7.42 11.23
N ARG A 23 3.32 -6.79 10.22
CA ARG A 23 4.76 -6.52 10.21
C ARG A 23 5.17 -5.63 11.39
N ASP A 24 4.47 -4.52 11.56
CA ASP A 24 4.90 -3.46 12.47
C ASP A 24 4.51 -3.80 13.93
N PHE A 25 3.34 -4.39 14.20
CA PHE A 25 2.92 -4.69 15.57
C PHE A 25 3.22 -6.11 16.06
N LEU A 26 3.40 -7.09 15.17
CA LEU A 26 3.60 -8.49 15.59
C LEU A 26 5.03 -8.99 15.37
N LEU A 27 5.83 -8.32 14.53
CA LEU A 27 7.18 -8.80 14.17
C LEU A 27 8.30 -7.85 14.58
N THR A 28 8.00 -6.64 15.04
CA THR A 28 9.00 -5.67 15.50
C THR A 28 8.87 -5.36 16.99
N ASP A 29 9.96 -5.55 17.74
CA ASP A 29 10.13 -5.14 19.15
C ASP A 29 10.40 -3.62 19.28
N GLY A 30 9.68 -2.81 18.50
CA GLY A 30 9.84 -1.36 18.45
C GLY A 30 9.14 -0.64 19.60
N ALA A 31 9.61 0.57 19.94
CA ALA A 31 8.89 1.43 20.88
C ALA A 31 7.47 1.72 20.35
N PRO A 32 6.41 1.62 21.18
CA PRO A 32 5.02 1.67 20.72
C PRO A 32 4.68 2.89 19.85
N LEU A 33 5.24 4.06 20.16
CA LEU A 33 5.04 5.29 19.40
C LEU A 33 5.66 5.20 17.99
N ILE A 34 6.88 4.68 17.89
CA ILE A 34 7.62 4.56 16.63
C ILE A 34 6.91 3.55 15.73
N THR A 35 6.55 2.39 16.28
CA THR A 35 5.78 1.36 15.58
C THR A 35 4.46 1.90 15.02
N THR A 36 3.73 2.67 15.84
CA THR A 36 2.46 3.27 15.40
C THR A 36 2.67 4.28 14.27
N LEU A 37 3.71 5.11 14.34
CA LEU A 37 4.02 6.08 13.29
C LEU A 37 4.43 5.40 11.97
N VAL A 38 5.26 4.37 12.04
CA VAL A 38 5.68 3.57 10.87
C VAL A 38 4.47 2.89 10.24
N PHE A 39 3.59 2.30 11.05
CA PHE A 39 2.35 1.70 10.56
C PHE A 39 1.46 2.72 9.85
N LEU A 40 1.22 3.87 10.48
CA LEU A 40 0.35 4.90 9.90
C LEU A 40 0.92 5.42 8.58
N LEU A 41 2.23 5.65 8.49
CA LEU A 41 2.89 6.09 7.26
C LEU A 41 2.82 5.00 6.17
N SER A 42 3.05 3.74 6.53
CA SER A 42 3.02 2.61 5.59
C SER A 42 1.60 2.29 5.09
N ALA A 43 0.59 2.44 5.96
CA ALA A 43 -0.81 2.21 5.61
C ALA A 43 -1.45 3.38 4.86
N LEU A 44 -0.84 4.58 4.90
CA LEU A 44 -1.41 5.80 4.33
C LEU A 44 -1.71 5.70 2.81
N PRO A 45 -0.83 5.16 1.95
CA PRO A 45 -1.13 4.96 0.53
C PRO A 45 -2.39 4.10 0.30
N TYR A 46 -2.53 3.02 1.08
CA TYR A 46 -3.70 2.14 1.00
C TYR A 46 -4.97 2.81 1.49
N LEU A 47 -4.90 3.59 2.57
CA LEU A 47 -6.04 4.35 3.09
C LEU A 47 -6.51 5.41 2.10
N ILE A 48 -5.58 6.15 1.49
CA ILE A 48 -5.90 7.15 0.46
C ILE A 48 -6.58 6.47 -0.74
N ALA A 49 -6.01 5.37 -1.24
CA ALA A 49 -6.60 4.63 -2.36
C ALA A 49 -7.98 4.03 -2.01
N LEU A 50 -8.18 3.55 -0.78
CA LEU A 50 -9.44 3.01 -0.30
C LEU A 50 -10.52 4.09 -0.22
N ILE A 51 -10.18 5.27 0.33
CA ILE A 51 -11.08 6.42 0.41
C ILE A 51 -11.43 6.92 -1.00
N ALA A 52 -10.44 7.03 -1.89
CA ALA A 52 -10.64 7.44 -3.26
C ALA A 52 -11.59 6.49 -3.99
N LEU A 53 -11.36 5.17 -3.89
CA LEU A 53 -12.21 4.16 -4.51
C LEU A 53 -13.64 4.14 -3.94
N ARG A 54 -13.81 4.41 -2.64
CA ARG A 54 -15.15 4.54 -2.03
C ARG A 54 -15.91 5.78 -2.53
N ARG A 55 -15.21 6.87 -2.80
CA ARG A 55 -15.80 8.10 -3.38
C ARG A 55 -16.08 7.97 -4.87
N HIS A 56 -15.27 7.17 -5.57
CA HIS A 56 -15.29 7.00 -7.02
C HIS A 56 -15.29 5.51 -7.40
N PRO A 57 -16.38 4.77 -7.13
CA PRO A 57 -16.45 3.33 -7.37
C PRO A 57 -16.33 2.93 -8.85
N GLU A 58 -16.60 3.86 -9.78
CA GLU A 58 -16.34 3.72 -11.21
C GLU A 58 -14.86 3.51 -11.53
N SER A 59 -13.96 4.03 -10.68
CA SER A 59 -12.50 3.92 -10.80
C SER A 59 -11.96 2.60 -10.27
N TRP A 60 -12.71 1.50 -10.38
CA TRP A 60 -12.29 0.19 -9.84
C TRP A 60 -11.12 -0.45 -10.60
N GLN A 61 -11.03 -0.24 -11.91
CA GLN A 61 -9.93 -0.73 -12.74
C GLN A 61 -8.58 -0.07 -12.43
N PRO A 62 -8.47 1.28 -12.40
CA PRO A 62 -7.21 1.93 -12.03
C PRO A 62 -6.85 1.63 -10.56
N ALA A 63 -7.85 1.55 -9.68
CA ALA A 63 -7.63 1.17 -8.28
C ALA A 63 -7.08 -0.26 -8.16
N LEU A 64 -7.52 -1.19 -9.01
CA LEU A 64 -7.00 -2.56 -9.02
C LEU A 64 -5.53 -2.62 -9.43
N VAL A 65 -5.14 -1.85 -10.45
CA VAL A 65 -3.74 -1.77 -10.89
C VAL A 65 -2.89 -1.12 -9.80
N ALA A 66 -3.33 0.01 -9.25
CA ALA A 66 -2.60 0.70 -8.18
C ALA A 66 -2.45 -0.16 -6.93
N ALA A 67 -3.53 -0.83 -6.49
CA ALA A 67 -3.50 -1.73 -5.34
C ALA A 67 -2.56 -2.93 -5.56
N SER A 68 -2.56 -3.51 -6.77
CA SER A 68 -1.66 -4.61 -7.11
C SER A 68 -0.20 -4.19 -7.07
N VAL A 69 0.14 -3.03 -7.65
CA VAL A 69 1.52 -2.52 -7.68
C VAL A 69 2.00 -2.21 -6.27
N LEU A 70 1.20 -1.48 -5.47
CA LEU A 70 1.52 -1.19 -4.07
C LEU A 70 1.78 -2.48 -3.28
N LEU A 71 0.86 -3.43 -3.37
CA LEU A 71 0.97 -4.69 -2.61
C LEU A 71 2.16 -5.54 -3.08
N MET A 72 2.49 -5.55 -4.37
CA MET A 72 3.67 -6.26 -4.87
C MET A 72 4.98 -5.65 -4.37
N MET A 73 5.08 -4.32 -4.31
CA MET A 73 6.26 -3.65 -3.75
C MET A 73 6.40 -4.00 -2.26
N ASP A 74 5.29 -3.97 -1.51
CA ASP A 74 5.34 -4.24 -0.08
C ASP A 74 5.60 -5.70 0.26
N LEU A 75 5.11 -6.63 -0.57
CA LEU A 75 5.46 -8.04 -0.45
C LEU A 75 6.94 -8.28 -0.75
N ALA A 76 7.52 -7.58 -1.72
CA ALA A 76 8.95 -7.71 -2.03
C ALA A 76 9.83 -7.24 -0.86
N VAL A 77 9.46 -6.11 -0.24
CA VAL A 77 10.16 -5.60 0.95
C VAL A 77 9.92 -6.50 2.16
N ALA A 78 8.69 -6.96 2.39
CA ALA A 78 8.40 -7.90 3.46
C ALA A 78 9.21 -9.20 3.30
N HIS A 79 9.36 -9.69 2.07
CA HIS A 79 10.22 -10.83 1.78
C HIS A 79 11.70 -10.53 2.07
N SER A 80 12.24 -9.38 1.66
CA SER A 80 13.63 -9.01 1.95
C SER A 80 13.89 -8.82 3.45
N VAL A 81 12.92 -8.32 4.21
CA VAL A 81 13.07 -8.11 5.66
C VAL A 81 12.89 -9.42 6.45
N LEU A 82 11.95 -10.27 6.06
CA LEU A 82 11.56 -11.46 6.85
C LEU A 82 12.27 -12.75 6.45
N ILE A 83 12.61 -12.92 5.17
CA ILE A 83 13.13 -14.20 4.63
C ILE A 83 14.64 -14.13 4.38
N ALA A 84 15.16 -12.97 3.97
CA ALA A 84 16.58 -12.75 3.71
C ALA A 84 17.08 -11.45 4.37
N PRO A 85 17.07 -11.37 5.72
CA PRO A 85 17.28 -10.13 6.44
C PRO A 85 18.69 -9.58 6.20
N ASP A 86 18.77 -8.57 5.35
CA ASP A 86 19.97 -7.75 5.20
C ASP A 86 19.85 -6.60 6.21
N LEU A 87 20.52 -6.73 7.35
CA LEU A 87 20.34 -5.87 8.55
C LEU A 87 20.47 -4.37 8.25
N SER A 88 21.31 -3.98 7.28
CA SER A 88 21.47 -2.59 6.84
C SER A 88 20.37 -2.09 5.90
N ALA A 89 19.77 -2.98 5.11
CA ALA A 89 18.71 -2.63 4.16
C ALA A 89 17.31 -2.66 4.81
N GLY A 90 17.09 -3.55 5.79
CA GLY A 90 15.77 -3.77 6.39
C GLY A 90 15.23 -2.59 7.20
N LEU A 91 16.08 -1.90 7.96
CA LEU A 91 15.70 -0.69 8.70
C LEU A 91 15.45 0.50 7.78
N LEU A 92 16.26 0.64 6.74
CA LEU A 92 16.10 1.70 5.75
C LEU A 92 14.83 1.47 4.91
N SER A 93 14.54 0.22 4.54
CA SER A 93 13.34 -0.13 3.78
C SER A 93 12.07 0.16 4.56
N LEU A 94 12.03 -0.05 5.89
CA LEU A 94 10.86 0.25 6.72
C LEU A 94 10.42 1.73 6.69
N VAL A 95 11.31 2.66 6.34
CA VAL A 95 11.02 4.10 6.26
C VAL A 95 10.97 4.60 4.82
N VAL A 96 11.87 4.12 3.97
CA VAL A 96 11.98 4.58 2.57
C VAL A 96 10.87 4.01 1.70
N GLU A 97 10.43 2.77 1.91
CA GLU A 97 9.35 2.15 1.13
C GLU A 97 8.02 2.91 1.27
N PRO A 98 7.50 3.22 2.48
CA PRO A 98 6.30 4.02 2.64
C PRO A 98 6.35 5.35 1.90
N LEU A 99 7.52 6.01 1.93
CA LEU A 99 7.75 7.27 1.25
C LEU A 99 7.78 7.11 -0.27
N VAL A 100 8.44 6.08 -0.80
CA VAL A 100 8.45 5.77 -2.23
C VAL A 100 7.04 5.42 -2.71
N ASN A 101 6.29 4.62 -1.96
CA ASN A 101 4.89 4.31 -2.27
C ASN A 101 4.01 5.57 -2.25
N LEU A 102 4.20 6.47 -1.28
CA LEU A 102 3.47 7.74 -1.25
C LEU A 102 3.82 8.62 -2.47
N LEU A 103 5.11 8.72 -2.80
CA LEU A 103 5.63 9.50 -3.91
C LEU A 103 5.28 8.93 -5.27
N LEU A 104 5.06 7.61 -5.40
CA LEU A 104 4.62 6.98 -6.64
C LEU A 104 3.09 6.95 -6.73
N ALA A 105 2.38 6.60 -5.66
CA ALA A 105 0.92 6.46 -5.65
C ALA A 105 0.20 7.80 -5.87
N LEU A 106 0.70 8.91 -5.30
CA LEU A 106 0.06 10.22 -5.46
C LEU A 106 0.10 10.75 -6.90
N PRO A 107 1.25 10.90 -7.57
CA PRO A 107 1.29 11.40 -8.95
C PRO A 107 0.74 10.40 -9.95
N PHE A 108 0.97 9.09 -9.75
CA PHE A 108 0.44 8.06 -10.64
C PHE A 108 -1.08 7.94 -10.52
N GLY A 109 -1.61 7.97 -9.29
CA GLY A 109 -3.04 8.02 -9.02
C GLY A 109 -3.70 9.29 -9.57
N TRP A 110 -3.04 10.45 -9.44
CA TRP A 110 -3.49 11.68 -10.09
C TRP A 110 -3.55 11.52 -11.62
N HIS A 111 -2.47 11.06 -12.25
CA HIS A 111 -2.39 10.93 -13.71
C HIS A 111 -3.44 9.98 -14.27
N LEU A 112 -3.62 8.81 -13.64
CA LEU A 112 -4.67 7.85 -14.00
C LEU A 112 -6.06 8.46 -13.82
N GLY A 113 -6.31 9.17 -12.72
CA GLY A 113 -7.57 9.88 -12.50
C GLY A 113 -7.88 10.92 -13.59
N ARG A 114 -6.89 11.69 -14.03
CA ARG A 114 -7.04 12.66 -15.13
C ARG A 114 -7.26 12.02 -16.50
N LEU A 115 -6.61 10.89 -16.77
CA LEU A 115 -6.80 10.15 -18.03
C LEU A 115 -8.22 9.59 -18.12
N MET A 116 -8.74 9.09 -17.00
CA MET A 116 -10.08 8.51 -16.95
C MET A 116 -11.20 9.54 -16.87
N SER A 117 -10.95 10.75 -16.37
CA SER A 117 -11.95 11.84 -16.40
C SER A 117 -12.12 12.47 -17.79
N ARG A 118 -11.35 12.05 -18.80
CA ARG A 118 -11.34 12.61 -20.16
C ARG A 118 -11.88 11.64 -21.22
N GLY A 119 -12.30 10.43 -20.84
CA GLY A 119 -12.95 9.45 -21.72
C GLY A 119 -14.39 9.22 -21.31
#